data_AF-A0A1I7SDU3-F1
#
_entry.id   AF-A0A1I7SDU3-F1
#
_cell.length_a   1.000
_cell.length_b   1.000
_cell.length_c   1.000
_cell.angle_alpha   90.00
_cell.angle_beta   90.00
_cell.angle_gamma   90.00
#
_symmetry.space_group_name_H-M   'P 1'
#
loop_
_entity.id
_entity.type
_entity.pdbx_description
1 polymer ?
#
loop_
_entity_poly.entity_id
_entity_poly.type
_entity_poly.pdbx_seq_one_letter_code
_entity_poly.pdbx_strand_id
1 'polypeptide(L)'
;MNSFIIWPCILGLSLAYTPDWDSLDSRPLPAWYDADKFGIFCHWGVFSVPAYKSEWIWSYWHDNNTDVVNYMNKNFPGLSYADLGAKFTAADFNAETFASIIKSSGAKYFVITTKHHEGYTLWPSSTSFNWNSVDLGSHRDLVGELKEAIVKEDIHFGTYFSQFDWFHPLYLNDKNEATRKYPDQVSLVQMKELINNYKPDVLWSDGDWERGDFYWSSKEFLAWLFTDRSTFLVKKKYLYIFQNQTTLPTEPTSTFSSPLNQGECAYDVLLLIDSSGSVVETFEREKRLALDILGHLPISPMNVRVAIIKFSSPSKVRTLHGFNSVQTKAHVLKKLETIRMSSGTTAIHSALQHAVNEYSTSNGARSTKATPLVIVFTDGFGNKDFLKEATALRSQVPDLFAVAINHEFPISRRGLVAITGSTNKVFTEKSIDKLHSLLRLKLKYCWL
;
A
#
# COMPACT_ATOMS: atom_id res chain seq x y z
N MET A 1 -17.38 -37.15 -54.79
CA MET A 1 -18.19 -36.66 -53.67
C MET A 1 -17.26 -35.89 -52.75
N ASN A 2 -17.36 -34.56 -52.74
CA ASN A 2 -16.53 -33.69 -51.91
C ASN A 2 -17.05 -33.74 -50.47
N SER A 3 -16.27 -34.29 -49.56
CA SER A 3 -16.55 -34.25 -48.13
C SER A 3 -16.11 -32.90 -47.57
N PHE A 4 -17.09 -32.02 -47.31
CA PHE A 4 -16.87 -30.81 -46.52
C PHE A 4 -16.71 -31.19 -45.05
N ILE A 5 -15.54 -30.91 -44.47
CA ILE A 5 -15.32 -30.95 -43.03
C ILE A 5 -15.89 -29.65 -42.46
N ILE A 6 -17.03 -29.75 -41.78
CA ILE A 6 -17.62 -28.63 -41.04
C ILE A 6 -16.89 -28.57 -39.69
N TRP A 7 -15.99 -27.60 -39.53
CA TRP A 7 -15.40 -27.28 -38.23
C TRP A 7 -16.50 -26.64 -37.36
N PRO A 8 -16.77 -27.08 -36.13
CA PRO A 8 -17.71 -26.38 -35.27
C PRO A 8 -17.14 -25.00 -34.97
N CYS A 9 -17.86 -23.97 -35.42
CA CYS A 9 -17.62 -22.60 -35.04
C CYS A 9 -17.88 -22.51 -33.53
N ILE A 10 -16.82 -22.55 -32.72
CA ILE A 10 -16.90 -22.22 -31.30
C ILE A 10 -17.18 -20.72 -31.25
N LEU A 11 -18.46 -20.36 -31.21
CA LEU A 11 -18.92 -19.05 -30.78
C LEU A 11 -18.40 -18.85 -29.35
N GLY A 12 -17.29 -18.14 -29.22
CA GLY A 12 -16.73 -17.75 -27.94
C GLY A 12 -17.71 -16.79 -27.27
N LEU A 13 -18.50 -17.30 -26.33
CA LEU A 13 -19.25 -16.49 -25.38
C LEU A 13 -18.25 -15.55 -24.69
N SER A 14 -18.32 -14.25 -24.99
CA SER A 14 -17.69 -13.23 -24.16
C SER A 14 -18.40 -13.27 -22.81
N LEU A 15 -17.77 -13.92 -21.83
CA LEU A 15 -18.18 -13.79 -20.43
C LEU A 15 -17.97 -12.33 -20.05
N ALA A 16 -19.07 -11.56 -20.04
CA ALA A 16 -19.08 -10.22 -19.48
C ALA A 16 -18.81 -10.33 -17.98
N TYR A 17 -17.86 -9.54 -17.48
CA TYR A 17 -17.57 -9.48 -16.06
C TYR A 17 -18.56 -8.55 -15.39
N THR A 18 -19.26 -9.02 -14.37
CA THR A 18 -20.11 -8.19 -13.50
C THR A 18 -19.26 -7.41 -12.50
N PRO A 19 -19.72 -6.22 -12.05
CA PRO A 19 -19.00 -5.35 -11.12
C PRO A 19 -19.09 -5.85 -9.66
N ASP A 20 -18.63 -7.07 -9.43
CA ASP A 20 -18.49 -7.71 -8.12
C ASP A 20 -17.20 -8.52 -8.08
N TRP A 21 -16.63 -8.67 -6.88
CA TRP A 21 -15.31 -9.28 -6.71
C TRP A 21 -15.28 -10.76 -7.12
N ASP A 22 -16.36 -11.52 -6.89
CA ASP A 22 -16.41 -12.94 -7.28
C ASP A 22 -16.25 -13.12 -8.80
N SER A 23 -16.93 -12.29 -9.58
CA SER A 23 -16.78 -12.24 -11.04
C SER A 23 -15.39 -11.73 -11.46
N LEU A 24 -14.93 -10.61 -10.91
CA LEU A 24 -13.67 -9.98 -11.31
C LEU A 24 -12.45 -10.84 -10.97
N ASP A 25 -12.42 -11.45 -9.78
CA ASP A 25 -11.34 -12.32 -9.30
C ASP A 25 -11.32 -13.68 -10.01
N SER A 26 -12.44 -14.08 -10.65
CA SER A 26 -12.46 -15.27 -11.51
C SER A 26 -11.63 -15.12 -12.78
N ARG A 27 -11.18 -13.90 -13.10
CA ARG A 27 -10.34 -13.64 -14.27
C ARG A 27 -8.98 -14.32 -14.10
N PRO A 28 -8.59 -15.22 -15.02
CA PRO A 28 -7.26 -15.79 -14.99
C PRO A 28 -6.21 -14.72 -15.34
N LEU A 29 -5.04 -14.80 -14.70
CA LEU A 29 -3.88 -14.00 -15.10
C LEU A 29 -3.55 -14.27 -16.58
N PRO A 30 -3.15 -13.25 -17.36
CA PRO A 30 -2.63 -13.46 -18.70
C PRO A 30 -1.42 -14.40 -18.67
N ALA A 31 -1.40 -15.41 -19.55
CA ALA A 31 -0.34 -16.44 -19.55
C ALA A 31 1.07 -15.85 -19.76
N TRP A 32 1.19 -14.76 -20.53
CA TRP A 32 2.46 -14.06 -20.75
C TRP A 32 3.02 -13.52 -19.44
N TYR A 33 2.18 -12.99 -18.54
CA TYR A 33 2.64 -12.35 -17.31
C TYR A 33 3.32 -13.34 -16.37
N ASP A 34 2.74 -14.56 -16.26
CA ASP A 34 3.41 -15.64 -15.53
C ASP A 34 4.65 -16.14 -16.29
N ALA A 35 4.67 -16.17 -17.61
CA ALA A 35 5.84 -16.66 -18.37
C ALA A 35 7.05 -15.71 -18.33
N ASP A 36 6.81 -14.40 -18.35
CA ASP A 36 7.81 -13.39 -18.66
C ASP A 36 8.69 -12.98 -17.48
N LYS A 37 8.21 -13.21 -16.24
CA LYS A 37 8.91 -13.13 -14.93
C LYS A 37 9.56 -11.79 -14.55
N PHE A 38 10.24 -11.11 -15.47
CA PHE A 38 11.05 -9.93 -15.22
C PHE A 38 10.58 -8.75 -16.07
N GLY A 39 10.36 -7.61 -15.41
CA GLY A 39 10.06 -6.35 -16.05
C GLY A 39 10.69 -5.17 -15.33
N ILE A 40 10.76 -4.03 -16.02
CA ILE A 40 11.32 -2.79 -15.50
C ILE A 40 10.21 -1.80 -15.18
N PHE A 41 10.37 -1.12 -14.05
CA PHE A 41 9.51 -0.03 -13.63
C PHE A 41 10.28 1.29 -13.68
N CYS A 42 9.69 2.34 -14.25
CA CYS A 42 10.28 3.66 -14.32
C CYS A 42 9.36 4.70 -13.65
N HIS A 43 9.88 5.34 -12.59
CA HIS A 43 9.30 6.56 -12.03
C HIS A 43 9.97 7.77 -12.69
N TRP A 44 9.20 8.52 -13.45
CA TRP A 44 9.64 9.69 -14.19
C TRP A 44 8.53 10.74 -14.24
N GLY A 45 8.87 11.99 -13.92
CA GLY A 45 7.92 13.08 -13.80
C GLY A 45 8.62 14.38 -13.43
N VAL A 46 7.85 15.39 -13.01
CA VAL A 46 8.41 16.72 -12.67
C VAL A 46 9.38 16.61 -11.48
N PHE A 47 9.15 15.66 -10.57
CA PHE A 47 10.07 15.35 -9.46
C PHE A 47 11.48 14.95 -9.91
N SER A 48 11.66 14.53 -11.16
CA SER A 48 12.97 14.21 -11.73
C SER A 48 13.80 15.46 -12.06
N VAL A 49 13.19 16.64 -12.17
CA VAL A 49 13.90 17.92 -12.37
C VAL A 49 14.78 18.29 -11.18
N PRO A 50 14.26 18.35 -9.93
CA PRO A 50 15.10 18.59 -8.77
C PRO A 50 15.95 17.36 -8.40
N ALA A 51 15.56 16.15 -8.81
CA ALA A 51 16.31 14.91 -8.59
C ALA A 51 16.80 14.73 -7.13
N TYR A 52 15.97 15.12 -6.17
CA TYR A 52 16.34 15.13 -4.75
C TYR A 52 15.34 14.35 -3.90
N LYS A 53 15.88 13.49 -3.04
CA LYS A 53 15.16 12.63 -2.08
C LYS A 53 14.30 11.53 -2.71
N SER A 54 13.25 11.87 -3.44
CA SER A 54 12.31 10.89 -4.04
C SER A 54 11.25 11.59 -4.89
N GLU A 55 10.44 10.81 -5.59
CA GLU A 55 9.19 11.22 -6.24
C GLU A 55 8.17 11.92 -5.30
N TRP A 56 8.31 11.73 -3.98
CA TRP A 56 7.55 12.42 -2.93
C TRP A 56 7.99 13.86 -2.62
N ILE A 57 8.95 14.42 -3.37
CA ILE A 57 9.54 15.73 -3.04
C ILE A 57 8.50 16.86 -2.93
N TRP A 58 7.44 16.86 -3.74
CA TRP A 58 6.42 17.92 -3.64
C TRP A 58 5.68 17.87 -2.29
N SER A 59 5.28 16.68 -1.84
CA SER A 59 4.67 16.51 -0.51
C SER A 59 5.62 16.96 0.59
N TYR A 60 6.89 16.53 0.57
CA TYR A 60 7.87 16.97 1.57
C TYR A 60 8.10 18.48 1.57
N TRP A 61 8.09 19.10 0.38
CA TRP A 61 8.27 20.54 0.27
C TRP A 61 7.05 21.29 0.80
N HIS A 62 5.85 20.83 0.45
CA HIS A 62 4.59 21.38 0.96
C HIS A 62 4.51 21.28 2.49
N ASP A 63 4.96 20.17 3.06
CA ASP A 63 4.95 19.92 4.51
C ASP A 63 6.13 20.59 5.26
N ASN A 64 6.84 21.53 4.60
CA ASN A 64 7.96 22.27 5.16
C ASN A 64 9.09 21.39 5.72
N ASN A 65 9.38 20.25 5.07
CA ASN A 65 10.53 19.43 5.43
C ASN A 65 11.82 20.25 5.26
N THR A 66 12.55 20.49 6.36
CA THR A 66 13.67 21.43 6.42
C THR A 66 14.75 21.15 5.36
N ASP A 67 15.10 19.87 5.15
CA ASP A 67 16.14 19.50 4.18
C ASP A 67 15.71 19.78 2.74
N VAL A 68 14.46 19.45 2.41
CA VAL A 68 13.88 19.72 1.08
C VAL A 68 13.74 21.22 0.86
N VAL A 69 13.22 21.98 1.83
CA VAL A 69 13.10 23.44 1.72
C VAL A 69 14.46 24.09 1.50
N ASN A 70 15.49 23.69 2.26
CA ASN A 70 16.85 24.20 2.09
C ASN A 70 17.43 23.86 0.71
N TYR A 71 17.24 22.63 0.26
CA TYR A 71 17.66 22.20 -1.07
C TYR A 71 16.98 23.02 -2.18
N MET A 72 15.66 23.19 -2.10
CA MET A 72 14.89 23.92 -3.11
C MET A 72 15.23 25.41 -3.10
N ASN A 73 15.36 26.05 -1.94
CA ASN A 73 15.78 27.45 -1.85
C ASN A 73 17.19 27.68 -2.40
N LYS A 74 18.09 26.70 -2.25
CA LYS A 74 19.46 26.79 -2.76
C LYS A 74 19.54 26.61 -4.28
N ASN A 75 18.83 25.63 -4.83
CA ASN A 75 18.99 25.20 -6.23
C ASN A 75 17.93 25.76 -7.17
N PHE A 76 16.75 26.11 -6.65
CA PHE A 76 15.60 26.63 -7.40
C PHE A 76 15.01 27.87 -6.70
N PRO A 77 15.82 28.91 -6.41
CA PRO A 77 15.38 30.06 -5.63
C PRO A 77 14.21 30.78 -6.30
N GLY A 78 13.15 31.04 -5.53
CA GLY A 78 11.97 31.77 -6.00
C GLY A 78 11.01 30.98 -6.89
N LEU A 79 11.27 29.69 -7.13
CA LEU A 79 10.38 28.82 -7.88
C LEU A 79 9.47 28.03 -6.93
N SER A 80 8.23 27.81 -7.37
CA SER A 80 7.32 26.81 -6.81
C SER A 80 7.55 25.45 -7.47
N TYR A 81 6.91 24.40 -6.95
CA TYR A 81 6.94 23.08 -7.58
C TYR A 81 6.32 23.10 -8.99
N ALA A 82 5.25 23.87 -9.18
CA ALA A 82 4.59 24.00 -10.48
C ALA A 82 5.52 24.59 -11.55
N ASP A 83 6.38 25.54 -11.17
CA ASP A 83 7.35 26.15 -12.08
C ASP A 83 8.42 25.15 -12.58
N LEU A 84 8.62 24.03 -11.86
CA LEU A 84 9.52 22.97 -12.30
C LEU A 84 8.94 22.19 -13.49
N GLY A 85 7.63 22.21 -13.70
CA GLY A 85 7.00 21.56 -14.86
C GLY A 85 7.56 22.09 -16.18
N ALA A 86 7.77 23.41 -16.30
CA ALA A 86 8.38 24.02 -17.48
C ALA A 86 9.86 23.60 -17.70
N LYS A 87 10.53 23.13 -16.64
CA LYS A 87 11.91 22.65 -16.68
C LYS A 87 12.02 21.16 -17.01
N PHE A 88 10.91 20.42 -17.01
CA PHE A 88 10.86 19.02 -17.40
C PHE A 88 10.83 18.90 -18.93
N THR A 89 11.95 19.24 -19.58
CA THR A 89 12.04 19.32 -21.05
C THR A 89 12.29 17.98 -21.74
N ALA A 90 12.78 16.97 -21.01
CA ALA A 90 13.21 15.69 -21.56
C ALA A 90 14.15 15.84 -22.78
N ALA A 91 15.06 16.82 -22.73
CA ALA A 91 15.88 17.23 -23.88
C ALA A 91 16.71 16.09 -24.50
N ASP A 92 17.26 15.21 -23.65
CA ASP A 92 18.08 14.07 -24.09
C ASP A 92 17.28 12.77 -24.24
N PHE A 93 15.95 12.81 -24.07
CA PHE A 93 15.11 11.62 -24.12
C PHE A 93 14.91 11.13 -25.57
N ASN A 94 15.29 9.88 -25.81
CA ASN A 94 15.01 9.14 -27.03
C ASN A 94 14.34 7.80 -26.70
N ALA A 95 13.11 7.61 -27.17
CA ALA A 95 12.30 6.42 -26.85
C ALA A 95 12.92 5.12 -27.39
N GLU A 96 13.52 5.15 -28.59
CA GLU A 96 14.15 3.98 -29.21
C GLU A 96 15.40 3.54 -28.44
N THR A 97 16.25 4.49 -28.03
CA THR A 97 17.39 4.21 -27.16
C THR A 97 16.92 3.61 -25.83
N PHE A 98 15.86 4.17 -25.25
CA PHE A 98 15.28 3.67 -24.01
C PHE A 98 14.80 2.23 -24.16
N ALA A 99 14.01 1.94 -25.21
CA ALA A 99 13.52 0.60 -25.51
C ALA A 99 14.67 -0.41 -25.75
N SER A 100 15.72 -0.01 -26.46
CA SER A 100 16.91 -0.83 -26.66
C SER A 100 17.61 -1.17 -25.33
N ILE A 101 17.65 -0.25 -24.36
CA ILE A 101 18.21 -0.52 -23.02
C ILE A 101 17.35 -1.53 -22.27
N ILE A 102 16.03 -1.34 -22.28
CA ILE A 102 15.07 -2.28 -21.65
C ILE A 102 15.22 -3.67 -22.26
N LYS A 103 15.26 -3.80 -23.58
CA LYS A 103 15.52 -5.08 -24.25
C LYS A 103 16.84 -5.71 -23.83
N SER A 104 17.91 -4.91 -23.80
CA SER A 104 19.25 -5.39 -23.44
C SER A 104 19.35 -5.88 -22.00
N SER A 105 18.50 -5.38 -21.09
CA SER A 105 18.40 -5.87 -19.73
C SER A 105 17.77 -7.27 -19.61
N GLY A 106 17.11 -7.76 -20.66
CA GLY A 106 16.32 -9.00 -20.64
C GLY A 106 14.88 -8.84 -20.13
N ALA A 107 14.45 -7.63 -19.80
CA ALA A 107 13.08 -7.35 -19.38
C ALA A 107 12.07 -7.68 -20.48
N LYS A 108 10.95 -8.28 -20.08
CA LYS A 108 9.85 -8.72 -20.96
C LYS A 108 8.62 -7.84 -20.87
N TYR A 109 8.53 -7.04 -19.83
CA TYR A 109 7.55 -5.96 -19.73
C TYR A 109 8.17 -4.69 -19.13
N PHE A 110 7.60 -3.55 -19.48
CA PHE A 110 8.03 -2.24 -19.01
C PHE A 110 6.82 -1.44 -18.50
N VAL A 111 6.93 -0.82 -17.33
CA VAL A 111 5.87 0.03 -16.75
C VAL A 111 6.42 1.43 -16.50
N ILE A 112 5.75 2.45 -17.04
CA ILE A 112 6.09 3.86 -16.83
C ILE A 112 5.04 4.55 -15.97
N THR A 113 5.46 5.42 -15.04
CA THR A 113 4.55 6.34 -14.34
C THR A 113 3.92 7.31 -15.32
N THR A 114 2.70 7.06 -15.77
CA THR A 114 2.01 8.01 -16.66
C THR A 114 1.54 9.22 -15.87
N LYS A 115 1.09 9.01 -14.62
CA LYS A 115 0.76 10.04 -13.64
C LYS A 115 1.14 9.55 -12.25
N HIS A 116 1.98 10.30 -11.54
CA HIS A 116 2.27 10.06 -10.12
C HIS A 116 1.37 10.90 -9.20
N HIS A 117 1.55 10.84 -7.89
CA HIS A 117 0.75 11.58 -6.90
C HIS A 117 0.81 13.11 -7.06
N GLU A 118 1.77 13.63 -7.84
CA GLU A 118 1.85 15.06 -8.21
C GLU A 118 0.83 15.48 -9.28
N GLY A 119 0.05 14.54 -9.84
CA GLY A 119 -0.99 14.85 -10.82
C GLY A 119 -0.52 15.22 -12.23
N TYR A 120 0.79 15.42 -12.43
CA TYR A 120 1.35 15.71 -13.75
C TYR A 120 1.28 14.48 -14.65
N THR A 121 0.69 14.64 -15.83
CA THR A 121 0.49 13.54 -16.79
C THR A 121 1.56 13.56 -17.88
N LEU A 122 2.14 12.40 -18.21
CA LEU A 122 3.13 12.24 -19.29
C LEU A 122 2.48 12.10 -20.69
N TRP A 123 1.19 12.44 -20.79
CA TRP A 123 0.39 12.40 -22.01
C TRP A 123 -0.63 13.55 -21.97
N PRO A 124 -1.23 13.95 -23.11
CA PRO A 124 -2.17 15.08 -23.17
C PRO A 124 -3.57 14.69 -22.64
N SER A 125 -3.67 14.45 -21.33
CA SER A 125 -4.95 14.16 -20.66
C SER A 125 -5.92 15.33 -20.77
N SER A 126 -7.19 15.06 -21.10
CA SER A 126 -8.21 16.12 -21.22
C SER A 126 -8.54 16.80 -19.89
N THR A 127 -8.16 16.18 -18.77
CA THR A 127 -8.45 16.65 -17.41
C THR A 127 -7.22 17.22 -16.69
N SER A 128 -6.07 17.28 -17.38
CA SER A 128 -4.80 17.84 -16.86
C SER A 128 -4.30 19.00 -17.72
N PHE A 129 -5.20 19.89 -18.12
CA PHE A 129 -4.87 21.07 -18.92
C PHE A 129 -3.75 21.90 -18.29
N ASN A 130 -2.72 22.24 -19.07
CA ASN A 130 -1.51 22.96 -18.62
C ASN A 130 -0.69 22.26 -17.52
N TRP A 131 -1.01 21.01 -17.17
CA TRP A 131 -0.27 20.20 -16.19
C TRP A 131 0.00 18.80 -16.76
N ASN A 132 0.56 18.80 -17.97
CA ASN A 132 0.95 17.60 -18.70
C ASN A 132 2.17 17.85 -19.61
N SER A 133 2.81 16.78 -20.08
CA SER A 133 4.05 16.82 -20.85
C SER A 133 3.94 17.43 -22.24
N VAL A 134 2.74 17.56 -22.80
CA VAL A 134 2.49 18.19 -24.09
C VAL A 134 2.29 19.70 -23.94
N ASP A 135 1.51 20.11 -22.96
CA ASP A 135 1.21 21.53 -22.72
C ASP A 135 2.38 22.25 -22.02
N LEU A 136 3.12 21.57 -21.14
CA LEU A 136 4.14 22.15 -20.29
C LEU A 136 5.40 21.27 -20.23
N GLY A 137 6.58 21.84 -20.48
CA GLY A 137 7.86 21.13 -20.34
C GLY A 137 8.32 20.51 -21.66
N SER A 138 8.16 19.20 -21.82
CA SER A 138 8.77 18.46 -22.94
C SER A 138 8.12 18.70 -24.30
N HIS A 139 6.87 19.18 -24.31
CA HIS A 139 6.02 19.32 -25.49
C HIS A 139 5.86 18.03 -26.30
N ARG A 140 5.84 16.90 -25.62
CA ARG A 140 5.85 15.55 -26.19
C ARG A 140 4.85 14.64 -25.48
N ASP A 141 4.22 13.75 -26.25
CA ASP A 141 3.45 12.63 -25.70
C ASP A 141 4.42 11.49 -25.35
N LEU A 142 5.00 11.56 -24.16
CA LEU A 142 6.05 10.65 -23.72
C LEU A 142 5.53 9.21 -23.54
N VAL A 143 4.26 9.05 -23.15
CA VAL A 143 3.61 7.73 -23.07
C VAL A 143 3.45 7.11 -24.46
N GLY A 144 2.98 7.90 -25.43
CA GLY A 144 2.84 7.47 -26.82
C GLY A 144 4.17 7.05 -27.45
N GLU A 145 5.20 7.89 -27.32
CA GLU A 145 6.52 7.61 -27.87
C GLU A 145 7.15 6.35 -27.25
N LEU A 146 7.06 6.18 -25.92
CA LEU A 146 7.54 4.96 -25.26
C LEU A 146 6.74 3.73 -25.67
N LYS A 147 5.41 3.85 -25.80
CA LYS A 147 4.56 2.73 -26.26
C LYS A 147 5.05 2.23 -27.62
N GLU A 148 5.24 3.13 -28.57
CA GLU A 148 5.66 2.78 -29.93
C GLU A 148 7.05 2.13 -29.96
N ALA A 149 8.01 2.65 -29.20
CA ALA A 149 9.37 2.08 -29.15
C ALA A 149 9.41 0.72 -28.46
N ILE A 150 8.74 0.57 -27.31
CA ILE A 150 8.76 -0.66 -26.50
C ILE A 150 8.13 -1.84 -27.25
N VAL A 151 7.00 -1.63 -27.93
CA VAL A 151 6.34 -2.74 -28.66
C VAL A 151 7.11 -3.20 -29.89
N LYS A 152 7.95 -2.35 -30.50
CA LYS A 152 8.85 -2.75 -31.61
C LYS A 152 9.89 -3.77 -31.14
N GLU A 153 10.22 -3.75 -29.86
CA GLU A 153 11.21 -4.63 -29.26
C GLU A 153 10.62 -5.95 -28.71
N ASP A 154 9.34 -6.23 -28.99
CA ASP A 154 8.59 -7.40 -28.50
C ASP A 154 8.54 -7.47 -26.96
N ILE A 155 8.33 -6.31 -26.34
CA ILE A 155 8.20 -6.12 -24.89
C ILE A 155 6.79 -5.65 -24.58
N HIS A 156 6.18 -6.23 -23.54
CA HIS A 156 4.86 -5.80 -23.06
C HIS A 156 4.94 -4.39 -22.48
N PHE A 157 4.03 -3.51 -22.91
CA PHE A 157 4.00 -2.14 -22.44
C PHE A 157 2.93 -1.94 -21.38
N GLY A 158 3.32 -1.42 -20.22
CA GLY A 158 2.46 -1.14 -19.09
C GLY A 158 2.49 0.33 -18.68
N THR A 159 1.42 0.74 -18.02
CA THR A 159 1.24 2.09 -17.49
C THR A 159 0.99 2.03 -16.00
N TYR A 160 1.71 2.84 -15.22
CA TYR A 160 1.35 3.12 -13.84
C TYR A 160 0.46 4.35 -13.76
N PHE A 161 -0.52 4.32 -12.85
CA PHE A 161 -1.41 5.43 -12.60
C PHE A 161 -1.70 5.61 -11.10
N SER A 162 -1.36 6.78 -10.58
CA SER A 162 -1.79 7.21 -9.24
C SER A 162 -3.29 7.56 -9.25
N GLN A 163 -4.08 6.90 -8.42
CA GLN A 163 -5.51 7.11 -8.30
C GLN A 163 -5.84 8.52 -7.81
N PHE A 164 -5.03 9.07 -6.89
CA PHE A 164 -5.18 10.43 -6.39
C PHE A 164 -4.11 11.39 -6.92
N ASP A 165 -4.29 12.67 -6.61
CA ASP A 165 -3.33 13.76 -6.76
C ASP A 165 -3.34 14.55 -5.44
N TRP A 166 -2.18 14.69 -4.79
CA TRP A 166 -2.05 15.19 -3.41
C TRP A 166 -2.85 16.47 -3.18
N PHE A 167 -2.77 17.40 -4.12
CA PHE A 167 -3.24 18.77 -3.94
C PHE A 167 -4.34 19.17 -4.92
N HIS A 168 -4.91 18.20 -5.65
CA HIS A 168 -6.03 18.50 -6.53
C HIS A 168 -7.25 18.97 -5.73
N PRO A 169 -7.83 20.16 -6.02
CA PRO A 169 -8.92 20.71 -5.23
C PRO A 169 -10.13 19.78 -5.10
N LEU A 170 -10.54 19.11 -6.18
CA LEU A 170 -11.64 18.13 -6.11
C LEU A 170 -11.32 16.96 -5.18
N TYR A 171 -10.07 16.47 -5.15
CA TYR A 171 -9.69 15.36 -4.28
C TYR A 171 -9.74 15.78 -2.82
N LEU A 172 -9.16 16.94 -2.50
CA LEU A 172 -9.19 17.53 -1.17
C LEU A 172 -10.62 17.82 -0.69
N ASN A 173 -11.48 18.34 -1.56
CA ASN A 173 -12.88 18.63 -1.24
C ASN A 173 -13.71 17.37 -1.01
N ASP A 174 -13.53 16.34 -1.85
CA ASP A 174 -14.15 15.03 -1.65
C ASP A 174 -13.78 14.45 -0.27
N LYS A 175 -12.62 14.82 0.30
CA LYS A 175 -12.26 14.39 1.66
C LYS A 175 -13.12 14.97 2.76
N ASN A 176 -13.70 16.14 2.55
CA ASN A 176 -14.48 16.85 3.55
C ASN A 176 -15.99 16.69 3.32
N GLU A 177 -16.43 16.54 2.06
CA GLU A 177 -17.84 16.62 1.68
C GLU A 177 -18.52 15.27 1.39
N ALA A 178 -17.82 14.14 1.58
CA ALA A 178 -18.31 12.79 1.23
C ALA A 178 -18.81 12.68 -0.22
N THR A 179 -18.21 13.45 -1.14
CA THR A 179 -18.50 13.41 -2.59
C THR A 179 -17.50 12.54 -3.35
N ARG A 180 -17.72 12.35 -4.66
CA ARG A 180 -16.87 11.56 -5.58
C ARG A 180 -16.50 12.34 -6.84
N LYS A 181 -16.42 13.67 -6.74
CA LYS A 181 -16.22 14.56 -7.90
C LYS A 181 -14.87 14.31 -8.58
N TYR A 182 -13.82 14.06 -7.79
CA TYR A 182 -12.48 13.83 -8.33
C TYR A 182 -12.38 12.56 -9.19
N PRO A 183 -12.78 11.36 -8.73
CA PRO A 183 -12.73 10.18 -9.57
C PRO A 183 -13.62 10.32 -10.81
N ASP A 184 -14.83 10.86 -10.66
CA ASP A 184 -15.78 10.98 -11.77
C ASP A 184 -15.32 11.95 -12.87
N GLN A 185 -14.64 13.03 -12.49
CA GLN A 185 -14.25 14.11 -13.42
C GLN A 185 -12.78 14.06 -13.84
N VAL A 186 -11.93 13.35 -13.09
CA VAL A 186 -10.47 13.36 -13.29
C VAL A 186 -9.95 11.94 -13.43
N SER A 187 -9.84 11.17 -12.34
CA SER A 187 -9.00 9.97 -12.36
C SER A 187 -9.60 8.81 -13.17
N LEU A 188 -10.92 8.60 -13.15
CA LEU A 188 -11.56 7.60 -14.02
C LEU A 188 -11.52 7.99 -15.49
N VAL A 189 -11.65 9.28 -15.79
CA VAL A 189 -11.54 9.80 -17.17
C VAL A 189 -10.14 9.52 -17.70
N GLN A 190 -9.10 9.88 -16.93
CA GLN A 190 -7.70 9.63 -17.25
C GLN A 190 -7.37 8.15 -17.47
N MET A 191 -7.83 7.26 -16.58
CA MET A 191 -7.60 5.82 -16.74
C MET A 191 -8.26 5.30 -18.02
N LYS A 192 -9.48 5.75 -18.33
CA LYS A 192 -10.16 5.37 -19.58
C LYS A 192 -9.43 5.90 -20.81
N GLU A 193 -8.89 7.11 -20.79
CA GLU A 193 -8.05 7.66 -21.87
C GLU A 193 -6.80 6.82 -22.07
N LEU A 194 -6.06 6.49 -21.00
CA LEU A 194 -4.85 5.67 -21.07
C LEU A 194 -5.11 4.33 -21.74
N ILE A 195 -6.18 3.64 -21.33
CA ILE A 195 -6.57 2.35 -21.88
C ILE A 195 -6.98 2.47 -23.36
N ASN A 196 -7.80 3.47 -23.71
CA ASN A 196 -8.29 3.61 -25.08
C ASN A 196 -7.20 4.05 -26.06
N ASN A 197 -6.32 4.97 -25.64
CA ASN A 197 -5.32 5.59 -26.52
C ASN A 197 -4.09 4.69 -26.68
N TYR A 198 -3.56 4.16 -25.58
CA TYR A 198 -2.26 3.47 -25.59
C TYR A 198 -2.37 1.94 -25.54
N LYS A 199 -3.55 1.40 -25.17
CA LYS A 199 -3.83 -0.04 -25.10
C LYS A 199 -2.69 -0.81 -24.40
N PRO A 200 -2.33 -0.45 -23.15
CA PRO A 200 -1.24 -1.10 -22.43
C PRO A 200 -1.62 -2.55 -22.09
N ASP A 201 -0.64 -3.43 -22.00
CA ASP A 201 -0.83 -4.80 -21.50
C ASP A 201 -0.98 -4.83 -19.97
N VAL A 202 -0.49 -3.80 -19.25
CA VAL A 202 -0.61 -3.67 -17.78
C VAL A 202 -1.13 -2.27 -17.42
N LEU A 203 -2.15 -2.19 -16.58
CA LEU A 203 -2.51 -1.00 -15.83
C LEU A 203 -2.18 -1.23 -14.36
N TRP A 204 -1.18 -0.53 -13.87
CA TRP A 204 -0.65 -0.66 -12.52
C TRP A 204 -1.12 0.54 -11.69
N SER A 205 -2.12 0.33 -10.85
CA SER A 205 -2.78 1.38 -10.07
C SER A 205 -2.17 1.50 -8.68
N ASP A 206 -2.06 2.72 -8.16
CA ASP A 206 -1.53 3.02 -6.82
C ASP A 206 -2.27 4.21 -6.21
N GLY A 207 -2.12 4.50 -4.91
CA GLY A 207 -2.74 5.67 -4.30
C GLY A 207 -4.16 5.47 -3.78
N ASP A 208 -4.63 4.25 -3.62
CA ASP A 208 -5.99 3.99 -3.14
C ASP A 208 -6.14 4.05 -1.61
N TRP A 209 -5.05 4.02 -0.85
CA TRP A 209 -5.06 3.77 0.61
C TRP A 209 -5.93 4.70 1.47
N GLU A 210 -6.26 5.91 1.02
CA GLU A 210 -7.12 6.84 1.78
C GLU A 210 -8.63 6.61 1.55
N ARG A 211 -9.01 5.80 0.55
CA ARG A 211 -10.37 5.69 0.02
C ARG A 211 -10.71 4.27 -0.43
N GLY A 212 -11.92 3.80 -0.14
CA GLY A 212 -12.34 2.43 -0.51
C GLY A 212 -12.69 2.26 -1.99
N ASP A 213 -12.87 1.01 -2.42
CA ASP A 213 -13.27 0.59 -3.78
C ASP A 213 -14.52 1.32 -4.30
N PHE A 214 -15.46 1.62 -3.42
CA PHE A 214 -16.64 2.41 -3.76
C PHE A 214 -16.29 3.81 -4.24
N TYR A 215 -15.39 4.53 -3.56
CA TYR A 215 -15.00 5.90 -3.95
C TYR A 215 -14.34 5.91 -5.34
N TRP A 216 -13.56 4.88 -5.65
CA TRP A 216 -12.81 4.76 -6.90
C TRP A 216 -13.61 4.14 -8.06
N SER A 217 -14.86 3.71 -7.87
CA SER A 217 -15.61 2.88 -8.84
C SER A 217 -14.79 1.68 -9.32
N SER A 218 -14.02 1.05 -8.43
CA SER A 218 -13.05 0.03 -8.82
C SER A 218 -13.72 -1.14 -9.52
N LYS A 219 -14.86 -1.62 -8.98
CA LYS A 219 -15.59 -2.76 -9.54
C LYS A 219 -16.16 -2.45 -10.91
N GLU A 220 -16.78 -1.28 -11.07
CA GLU A 220 -17.36 -0.83 -12.34
C GLU A 220 -16.28 -0.60 -13.39
N PHE A 221 -15.15 0.00 -13.00
CA PHE A 221 -14.01 0.21 -13.88
C PHE A 221 -13.39 -1.11 -14.34
N LEU A 222 -13.19 -2.07 -13.45
CA LEU A 222 -12.62 -3.37 -13.79
C LEU A 222 -13.59 -4.20 -14.65
N ALA A 223 -14.87 -4.19 -14.33
CA ALA A 223 -15.90 -4.80 -15.17
C ALA A 223 -15.87 -4.19 -16.57
N TRP A 224 -15.78 -2.86 -16.68
CA TRP A 224 -15.62 -2.16 -17.97
C TRP A 224 -14.33 -2.57 -18.70
N LEU A 225 -13.20 -2.60 -18.01
CA LEU A 225 -11.88 -2.96 -18.56
C LEU A 225 -11.84 -4.40 -19.07
N PHE A 226 -12.54 -5.31 -18.40
CA PHE A 226 -12.48 -6.74 -18.70
C PHE A 226 -13.58 -7.24 -19.65
N THR A 227 -14.70 -6.52 -19.79
CA THR A 227 -15.91 -7.03 -20.46
C THR A 227 -15.91 -6.94 -21.98
N ASP A 228 -15.39 -5.90 -22.65
CA ASP A 228 -15.35 -5.93 -24.12
C ASP A 228 -14.45 -4.88 -24.80
N ARG A 229 -13.92 -5.28 -25.98
CA ARG A 229 -14.20 -4.63 -27.28
C ARG A 229 -14.07 -5.63 -28.42
N SER A 230 -15.24 -6.12 -28.82
CA SER A 230 -15.59 -6.85 -30.01
C SER A 230 -15.43 -5.93 -31.23
N THR A 231 -14.22 -5.90 -31.77
CA THR A 231 -13.93 -5.72 -33.21
C THR A 231 -12.42 -5.94 -33.36
N PHE A 232 -12.06 -7.15 -33.81
CA PHE A 232 -10.70 -7.61 -34.10
C PHE A 232 -9.66 -7.54 -32.94
N LEU A 233 -9.42 -8.72 -32.33
CA LEU A 233 -8.12 -9.12 -31.77
C LEU A 233 -7.60 -8.42 -30.48
N VAL A 234 -8.45 -8.13 -29.48
CA VAL A 234 -7.95 -7.85 -28.11
C VAL A 234 -8.55 -8.84 -27.11
N LYS A 235 -8.02 -10.07 -27.11
CA LYS A 235 -8.32 -11.08 -26.08
C LYS A 235 -7.46 -10.82 -24.84
N LYS A 236 -8.07 -10.69 -23.65
CA LYS A 236 -7.47 -11.03 -22.33
C LYS A 236 -6.07 -10.45 -22.00
N LYS A 237 -5.61 -9.38 -22.66
CA LYS A 237 -4.22 -8.90 -22.48
C LYS A 237 -4.00 -8.09 -21.20
N TYR A 238 -4.98 -7.29 -20.81
CA TYR A 238 -4.85 -6.36 -19.68
C TYR A 238 -4.65 -7.07 -18.35
N LEU A 239 -3.56 -6.76 -17.67
CA LEU A 239 -3.35 -7.04 -16.26
C LEU A 239 -3.64 -5.75 -15.47
N TYR A 240 -4.57 -5.81 -14.52
CA TYR A 240 -4.78 -4.72 -13.57
C TYR A 240 -4.16 -5.10 -12.24
N ILE A 241 -3.25 -4.26 -11.72
CA ILE A 241 -2.60 -4.49 -10.42
C ILE A 241 -3.00 -3.35 -9.49
N PHE A 242 -3.54 -3.68 -8.32
CA PHE A 242 -3.64 -2.74 -7.22
C PHE A 242 -2.35 -2.74 -6.43
N GLN A 243 -1.72 -1.57 -6.29
CA GLN A 243 -0.73 -1.32 -5.28
C GLN A 243 -1.41 -0.85 -4.00
N ASN A 244 -2.17 -1.76 -3.38
CA ASN A 244 -2.15 -1.72 -1.93
C ASN A 244 -0.69 -2.05 -1.54
N GLN A 245 -0.09 -1.38 -0.56
CA GLN A 245 1.07 -1.97 0.15
C GLN A 245 0.60 -3.18 0.99
N THR A 246 -0.08 -4.12 0.35
CA THR A 246 -0.40 -5.47 0.77
C THR A 246 -0.59 -6.29 -0.50
N THR A 247 0.51 -6.70 -1.13
CA THR A 247 0.73 -8.01 -1.78
C THR A 247 2.01 -7.98 -2.62
N LEU A 248 3.08 -8.59 -2.10
CA LEU A 248 4.14 -9.11 -2.96
C LEU A 248 3.61 -10.37 -3.66
N PRO A 249 3.82 -10.54 -4.97
CA PRO A 249 3.45 -11.77 -5.67
C PRO A 249 4.22 -12.96 -5.10
N THR A 250 3.54 -14.12 -5.08
CA THR A 250 4.12 -15.41 -4.77
C THR A 250 5.05 -15.81 -5.90
N GLU A 251 6.36 -15.95 -5.63
CA GLU A 251 7.28 -16.52 -6.60
C GLU A 251 7.13 -18.05 -6.69
N PRO A 252 7.31 -18.65 -7.89
CA PRO A 252 7.37 -20.08 -8.05
C PRO A 252 8.65 -20.64 -7.43
N THR A 253 8.53 -21.88 -6.98
CA THR A 253 9.57 -22.67 -6.33
C THR A 253 10.80 -22.80 -7.22
N SER A 254 11.87 -22.07 -6.92
CA SER A 254 13.23 -22.44 -7.34
C SER A 254 14.17 -22.43 -6.14
N THR A 255 14.82 -23.56 -5.95
CA THR A 255 15.70 -23.87 -4.82
C THR A 255 17.05 -23.19 -5.01
N PHE A 256 17.23 -21.98 -4.45
CA PHE A 256 18.54 -21.51 -4.04
C PHE A 256 18.46 -20.94 -2.63
N SER A 257 18.73 -21.82 -1.67
CA SER A 257 18.98 -21.48 -0.28
C SER A 257 20.36 -20.83 -0.16
N SER A 258 20.40 -19.51 0.02
CA SER A 258 21.35 -18.92 0.97
C SER A 258 20.57 -18.68 2.27
N PRO A 259 20.99 -19.24 3.41
CA PRO A 259 20.24 -19.09 4.64
C PRO A 259 20.27 -17.62 5.07
N LEU A 260 19.09 -17.03 5.28
CA LEU A 260 18.96 -15.97 6.30
C LEU A 260 19.72 -16.49 7.52
N ASN A 261 20.72 -15.75 7.99
CA ASN A 261 21.41 -16.08 9.22
C ASN A 261 20.34 -16.32 10.30
N GLN A 262 20.21 -17.57 10.73
CA GLN A 262 19.21 -18.00 11.70
C GLN A 262 19.47 -17.23 13.00
N GLY A 263 18.72 -16.15 13.22
CA GLY A 263 18.84 -15.32 14.42
C GLY A 263 18.49 -13.84 14.25
N GLU A 264 18.67 -13.25 13.07
CA GLU A 264 18.51 -11.77 12.92
C GLU A 264 17.05 -11.32 12.74
N CYS A 265 16.14 -12.23 12.37
CA CYS A 265 14.71 -11.94 12.17
C CYS A 265 13.77 -12.82 13.01
N ALA A 266 14.15 -13.11 14.26
CA ALA A 266 13.30 -13.83 15.19
C ALA A 266 12.60 -12.85 16.15
N TYR A 267 11.31 -12.57 15.91
CA TYR A 267 10.50 -11.70 16.77
C TYR A 267 9.20 -12.37 17.20
N ASP A 268 8.82 -12.17 18.46
CA ASP A 268 7.48 -12.48 18.93
C ASP A 268 6.75 -11.15 19.12
N VAL A 269 5.79 -10.88 18.23
CA VAL A 269 5.05 -9.61 18.18
C VAL A 269 3.66 -9.81 18.76
N LEU A 270 3.32 -9.06 19.80
CA LEU A 270 1.98 -9.08 20.39
C LEU A 270 1.25 -7.77 20.10
N LEU A 271 0.06 -7.88 19.52
CA LEU A 271 -0.87 -6.77 19.36
C LEU A 271 -1.93 -6.80 20.47
N LEU A 272 -2.04 -5.71 21.22
CA LEU A 272 -3.17 -5.45 22.11
C LEU A 272 -4.12 -4.47 21.42
N ILE A 273 -5.32 -4.92 21.08
CA ILE A 273 -6.32 -4.14 20.37
C ILE A 273 -7.45 -3.76 21.32
N ASP A 274 -7.57 -2.46 21.61
CA ASP A 274 -8.69 -1.90 22.34
C ASP A 274 -9.97 -1.95 21.48
N SER A 275 -11.05 -2.39 22.08
CA SER A 275 -12.38 -2.45 21.48
C SER A 275 -13.45 -2.01 22.48
N SER A 276 -13.06 -1.13 23.41
CA SER A 276 -13.91 -0.45 24.39
C SER A 276 -14.70 0.70 23.80
N GLY A 277 -15.71 1.20 24.53
CA GLY A 277 -16.63 2.21 24.01
C GLY A 277 -15.98 3.51 23.54
N SER A 278 -14.79 3.85 24.05
CA SER A 278 -14.10 5.10 23.74
C SER A 278 -13.35 5.10 22.40
N VAL A 279 -13.15 3.92 21.79
CA VAL A 279 -12.45 3.79 20.49
C VAL A 279 -13.39 3.36 19.35
N VAL A 280 -14.72 3.40 19.53
CA VAL A 280 -15.69 2.94 18.51
C VAL A 280 -15.49 3.59 17.15
N GLU A 281 -15.23 4.90 17.13
CA GLU A 281 -15.06 5.67 15.89
C GLU A 281 -13.67 5.49 15.27
N THR A 282 -12.66 5.13 16.07
CA THR A 282 -11.27 4.98 15.65
C THR A 282 -10.86 3.52 15.41
N PHE A 283 -11.66 2.55 15.88
CA PHE A 283 -11.34 1.12 15.91
C PHE A 283 -10.93 0.57 14.54
N GLU A 284 -11.68 0.89 13.48
CA GLU A 284 -11.37 0.40 12.14
C GLU A 284 -10.07 1.00 11.61
N ARG A 285 -9.74 2.23 12.00
CA ARG A 285 -8.47 2.88 11.63
C ARG A 285 -7.30 2.25 12.39
N GLU A 286 -7.48 1.95 13.66
CA GLU A 286 -6.47 1.27 14.49
C GLU A 286 -6.19 -0.14 13.96
N LYS A 287 -7.25 -0.86 13.58
CA LYS A 287 -7.15 -2.18 12.94
C LYS A 287 -6.43 -2.12 11.60
N ARG A 288 -6.69 -1.12 10.76
CA ARG A 288 -5.97 -0.92 9.49
C ARG A 288 -4.48 -0.64 9.71
N LEU A 289 -4.14 0.23 10.67
CA LEU A 289 -2.73 0.48 11.00
C LEU A 289 -2.03 -0.79 11.53
N ALA A 290 -2.73 -1.59 12.33
CA ALA A 290 -2.21 -2.89 12.77
C ALA A 290 -1.99 -3.86 11.59
N LEU A 291 -2.93 -3.91 10.64
CA LEU A 291 -2.80 -4.72 9.42
C LEU A 291 -1.61 -4.28 8.57
N ASP A 292 -1.43 -2.97 8.39
CA ASP A 292 -0.33 -2.37 7.65
C ASP A 292 1.03 -2.73 8.27
N ILE A 293 1.19 -2.54 9.59
CA ILE A 293 2.42 -2.93 10.32
C ILE A 293 2.73 -4.42 10.16
N LEU A 294 1.74 -5.31 10.34
CA LEU A 294 1.95 -6.75 10.14
C LEU A 294 2.19 -7.11 8.66
N GLY A 295 1.69 -6.29 7.74
CA GLY A 295 1.88 -6.38 6.30
C GLY A 295 3.35 -6.31 5.89
N HIS A 296 4.20 -5.65 6.67
CA HIS A 296 5.65 -5.59 6.42
C HIS A 296 6.45 -6.75 7.02
N LEU A 297 5.84 -7.61 7.85
CA LEU A 297 6.59 -8.64 8.59
C LEU A 297 6.57 -10.02 7.89
N PRO A 298 7.67 -10.79 7.89
CA PRO A 298 7.75 -12.16 7.40
C PRO A 298 7.18 -13.12 8.45
N ILE A 299 5.86 -13.09 8.63
CA ILE A 299 5.16 -13.93 9.60
C ILE A 299 5.30 -15.41 9.22
N SER A 300 6.01 -16.16 10.07
CA SER A 300 6.27 -17.59 9.92
C SER A 300 6.62 -18.21 11.29
N PRO A 301 6.52 -19.54 11.46
CA PRO A 301 6.93 -20.19 12.71
C PRO A 301 8.41 -19.97 13.10
N MET A 302 9.26 -19.65 12.12
CA MET A 302 10.72 -19.51 12.27
C MET A 302 11.17 -18.05 12.40
N ASN A 303 10.50 -17.10 11.75
CA ASN A 303 10.86 -15.67 11.77
C ASN A 303 9.98 -14.90 12.76
N VAL A 304 8.94 -14.22 12.30
CA VAL A 304 8.02 -13.45 13.14
C VAL A 304 6.82 -14.31 13.54
N ARG A 305 6.60 -14.50 14.85
CA ARG A 305 5.34 -15.04 15.37
C ARG A 305 4.50 -13.89 15.90
N VAL A 306 3.19 -13.98 15.69
CA VAL A 306 2.25 -12.95 16.12
C VAL A 306 1.27 -13.55 17.11
N ALA A 307 0.94 -12.78 18.14
CA ALA A 307 -0.23 -12.97 18.96
C ALA A 307 -1.12 -11.72 18.89
N ILE A 308 -2.43 -11.90 19.02
CA ILE A 308 -3.42 -10.84 18.98
C ILE A 308 -4.36 -11.03 20.15
N ILE A 309 -4.36 -10.06 21.06
CA ILE A 309 -5.31 -9.99 22.18
C ILE A 309 -6.22 -8.81 21.93
N LYS A 310 -7.52 -9.06 22.03
CA LYS A 310 -8.54 -8.02 22.01
C LYS A 310 -9.07 -7.81 23.42
N PHE A 311 -9.30 -6.57 23.79
CA PHE A 311 -9.93 -6.25 25.06
C PHE A 311 -11.03 -5.20 24.89
N SER A 312 -12.02 -5.23 25.77
CA SER A 312 -12.88 -4.08 26.02
C SER A 312 -13.09 -3.95 27.52
N SER A 313 -13.90 -4.83 28.13
CA SER A 313 -14.11 -4.97 29.58
C SER A 313 -13.30 -6.13 30.20
N PRO A 314 -13.21 -6.24 31.55
CA PRO A 314 -12.44 -7.31 32.20
C PRO A 314 -12.90 -8.73 31.82
N SER A 315 -14.20 -8.93 31.59
CA SER A 315 -14.76 -10.22 31.12
C SER A 315 -14.58 -10.47 29.62
N LYS A 316 -14.16 -9.45 28.85
CA LYS A 316 -14.02 -9.45 27.40
C LYS A 316 -12.55 -9.30 26.93
N VAL A 317 -11.58 -9.71 27.76
CA VAL A 317 -10.19 -9.91 27.32
C VAL A 317 -10.04 -11.29 26.70
N ARG A 318 -9.61 -11.37 25.44
CA ARG A 318 -9.51 -12.63 24.67
C ARG A 318 -8.28 -12.65 23.79
N THR A 319 -7.49 -13.73 23.87
CA THR A 319 -6.52 -14.08 22.83
C THR A 319 -7.28 -14.59 21.61
N LEU A 320 -7.24 -13.85 20.50
CA LEU A 320 -7.88 -14.26 19.24
C LEU A 320 -6.95 -15.09 18.35
N HIS A 321 -5.65 -14.90 18.55
CA HIS A 321 -4.59 -15.65 17.91
C HIS A 321 -3.38 -15.67 18.87
N GLY A 322 -2.88 -16.84 19.24
CA GLY A 322 -1.76 -16.97 20.20
C GLY A 322 -0.45 -17.35 19.52
N PHE A 323 0.68 -17.22 20.22
CA PHE A 323 1.99 -17.58 19.63
C PHE A 323 2.11 -19.06 19.24
N ASN A 324 1.37 -19.94 19.92
CA ASN A 324 1.25 -21.37 19.62
C ASN A 324 0.28 -21.72 18.48
N SER A 325 -0.41 -20.72 17.92
CA SER A 325 -1.36 -20.90 16.80
C SER A 325 -0.64 -20.96 15.44
N VAL A 326 -1.38 -21.15 14.35
CA VAL A 326 -0.83 -21.20 12.99
C VAL A 326 -0.20 -19.86 12.59
N GLN A 327 1.14 -19.82 12.53
CA GLN A 327 1.92 -18.61 12.23
C GLN A 327 2.13 -18.42 10.72
N THR A 328 1.06 -18.32 9.94
CA THR A 328 1.17 -17.93 8.51
C THR A 328 0.64 -16.52 8.31
N LYS A 329 1.32 -15.69 7.52
CA LYS A 329 0.92 -14.30 7.26
C LYS A 329 -0.56 -14.16 6.87
N ALA A 330 -1.03 -14.94 5.91
CA ALA A 330 -2.43 -14.93 5.47
C ALA A 330 -3.41 -15.25 6.62
N HIS A 331 -3.11 -16.24 7.46
CA HIS A 331 -3.98 -16.58 8.59
C HIS A 331 -4.02 -15.48 9.64
N VAL A 332 -2.86 -14.91 10.00
CA VAL A 332 -2.77 -13.85 11.01
C VAL A 332 -3.48 -12.59 10.53
N LEU A 333 -3.24 -12.15 9.28
CA LEU A 333 -3.90 -10.97 8.72
C LEU A 333 -5.42 -11.16 8.66
N LYS A 334 -5.90 -12.33 8.21
CA LYS A 334 -7.34 -12.65 8.22
C LYS A 334 -7.94 -12.64 9.64
N LYS A 335 -7.19 -13.13 10.64
CA LYS A 335 -7.64 -13.07 12.05
C LYS A 335 -7.75 -11.64 12.54
N LEU A 336 -6.81 -10.77 12.16
CA LEU A 336 -6.82 -9.36 12.51
C LEU A 336 -7.95 -8.59 11.81
N GLU A 337 -8.17 -8.83 10.51
CA GLU A 337 -9.20 -8.18 9.70
C GLU A 337 -10.62 -8.48 10.22
N THR A 338 -10.86 -9.74 10.60
CA THR A 338 -12.16 -10.23 11.07
C THR A 338 -12.51 -9.83 12.51
N ILE A 339 -11.63 -9.11 13.20
CA ILE A 339 -11.92 -8.63 14.55
C ILE A 339 -13.09 -7.64 14.52
N ARG A 340 -14.09 -7.92 15.36
CA ARG A 340 -15.25 -7.05 15.55
C ARG A 340 -15.17 -6.25 16.84
N MET A 341 -15.73 -5.05 16.78
CA MET A 341 -15.94 -4.19 17.92
C MET A 341 -16.86 -4.86 18.94
N SER A 342 -16.57 -4.72 20.25
CA SER A 342 -17.41 -5.31 21.31
C SER A 342 -17.95 -4.33 22.34
N SER A 343 -17.45 -3.08 22.33
CA SER A 343 -17.77 -2.01 23.27
C SER A 343 -17.64 -2.43 24.74
N GLY A 344 -17.86 -1.50 25.67
CA GLY A 344 -17.74 -1.70 27.12
C GLY A 344 -16.65 -0.85 27.76
N THR A 345 -16.35 -1.12 29.03
CA THR A 345 -15.44 -0.32 29.87
C THR A 345 -13.97 -0.68 29.66
N THR A 346 -13.12 0.25 29.25
CA THR A 346 -11.69 0.07 28.95
C THR A 346 -10.87 -0.62 30.06
N ALA A 347 -10.48 -1.87 29.84
CA ALA A 347 -9.84 -2.77 30.81
C ALA A 347 -8.33 -2.99 30.55
N ILE A 348 -7.57 -1.90 30.41
CA ILE A 348 -6.11 -1.93 30.15
C ILE A 348 -5.36 -2.82 31.15
N HIS A 349 -5.64 -2.70 32.46
CA HIS A 349 -5.01 -3.54 33.49
C HIS A 349 -5.10 -5.05 33.18
N SER A 350 -6.29 -5.53 32.79
CA SER A 350 -6.53 -6.94 32.47
C SER A 350 -5.83 -7.34 31.18
N ALA A 351 -5.82 -6.46 30.17
CA ALA A 351 -5.14 -6.71 28.89
C ALA A 351 -3.61 -6.83 29.07
N LEU A 352 -3.00 -5.95 29.86
CA LEU A 352 -1.57 -5.98 30.15
C LEU A 352 -1.17 -7.23 30.95
N GLN A 353 -1.97 -7.62 31.95
CA GLN A 353 -1.75 -8.86 32.68
C GLN A 353 -1.88 -10.10 31.78
N HIS A 354 -2.84 -10.09 30.86
CA HIS A 354 -3.02 -11.17 29.89
C HIS A 354 -1.84 -11.24 28.90
N ALA A 355 -1.31 -10.10 28.47
CA ALA A 355 -0.11 -10.00 27.64
C ALA A 355 1.13 -10.61 28.30
N VAL A 356 1.34 -10.36 29.61
CA VAL A 356 2.42 -10.99 30.39
C VAL A 356 2.33 -12.52 30.33
N ASN A 357 1.11 -13.08 30.42
CA ASN A 357 0.92 -14.53 30.37
C ASN A 357 1.15 -15.10 28.96
N GLU A 358 0.77 -14.36 27.91
CA GLU A 358 0.96 -14.77 26.51
C GLU A 358 2.45 -14.96 26.16
N TYR A 359 3.35 -14.20 26.78
CA TYR A 359 4.81 -14.37 26.61
C TYR A 359 5.41 -15.58 27.35
N SER A 360 4.60 -16.47 27.91
CA SER A 360 5.08 -17.74 28.46
C SER A 360 5.43 -18.76 27.37
N THR A 361 6.41 -19.62 27.64
CA THR A 361 6.79 -20.71 26.74
C THR A 361 5.65 -21.70 26.50
N SER A 362 4.78 -21.91 27.50
CA SER A 362 3.55 -22.71 27.37
C SER A 362 2.55 -22.14 26.36
N ASN A 363 2.57 -20.83 26.12
CA ASN A 363 1.74 -20.16 25.12
C ASN A 363 2.44 -20.01 23.77
N GLY A 364 3.64 -20.56 23.60
CA GLY A 364 4.36 -20.62 22.33
C GLY A 364 5.37 -19.49 22.11
N ALA A 365 5.58 -18.63 23.09
CA ALA A 365 6.63 -17.61 23.06
C ALA A 365 8.02 -18.26 23.08
N ARG A 366 8.92 -17.72 22.27
CA ARG A 366 10.29 -18.17 22.04
C ARG A 366 11.25 -17.39 22.93
N SER A 367 11.12 -17.58 24.24
CA SER A 367 12.03 -17.02 25.24
C SER A 367 13.49 -17.26 24.84
N THR A 368 14.32 -16.22 24.93
CA THR A 368 15.75 -16.15 24.54
C THR A 368 16.10 -16.44 23.07
N LYS A 369 15.13 -16.87 22.25
CA LYS A 369 15.31 -17.18 20.82
C LYS A 369 14.69 -16.14 19.90
N ALA A 370 13.74 -15.35 20.38
CA ALA A 370 13.12 -14.25 19.66
C ALA A 370 13.07 -12.99 20.52
N THR A 371 13.21 -11.83 19.88
CA THR A 371 13.03 -10.54 20.54
C THR A 371 11.53 -10.25 20.72
N PRO A 372 11.06 -9.98 21.95
CA PRO A 372 9.66 -9.65 22.17
C PRO A 372 9.38 -8.20 21.77
N LEU A 373 8.20 -7.95 21.18
CA LEU A 373 7.73 -6.63 20.81
C LEU A 373 6.22 -6.53 21.05
N VAL A 374 5.75 -5.45 21.66
CA VAL A 374 4.32 -5.22 21.90
C VAL A 374 3.90 -3.89 21.31
N ILE A 375 2.75 -3.88 20.62
CA ILE A 375 2.07 -2.66 20.19
C ILE A 375 0.67 -2.65 20.79
N VAL A 376 0.36 -1.60 21.55
CA VAL A 376 -0.94 -1.40 22.18
C VAL A 376 -1.69 -0.31 21.44
N PHE A 377 -2.82 -0.66 20.83
CA PHE A 377 -3.76 0.28 20.22
C PHE A 377 -4.83 0.62 21.26
N THR A 378 -4.83 1.85 21.75
CA THR A 378 -5.74 2.34 22.80
C THR A 378 -5.66 3.87 22.92
N ASP A 379 -6.69 4.51 23.44
CA ASP A 379 -6.69 5.93 23.79
C ASP A 379 -5.96 6.24 25.13
N GLY A 380 -5.59 5.19 25.88
CA GLY A 380 -4.87 5.27 27.15
C GLY A 380 -5.75 5.51 28.39
N PHE A 381 -7.07 5.56 28.26
CA PHE A 381 -7.98 5.67 29.41
C PHE A 381 -8.24 4.30 30.02
N GLY A 382 -7.85 4.11 31.28
CA GLY A 382 -8.13 2.87 32.02
C GLY A 382 -9.09 3.11 33.18
N ASN A 383 -10.00 2.16 33.42
CA ASN A 383 -10.94 2.23 34.54
C ASN A 383 -10.34 1.86 35.91
N LYS A 384 -9.08 1.40 35.94
CA LYS A 384 -8.32 1.05 37.15
C LYS A 384 -6.87 1.46 36.96
N ASP A 385 -6.13 1.58 38.06
CA ASP A 385 -4.67 1.64 37.97
C ASP A 385 -4.13 0.35 37.33
N PHE A 386 -3.14 0.53 36.46
CA PHE A 386 -2.50 -0.52 35.67
C PHE A 386 -0.97 -0.38 35.68
N LEU A 387 -0.39 0.49 36.52
CA LEU A 387 1.05 0.70 36.56
C LEU A 387 1.82 -0.57 36.90
N LYS A 388 1.28 -1.42 37.78
CA LYS A 388 1.90 -2.68 38.19
C LYS A 388 2.02 -3.63 37.00
N GLU A 389 0.92 -3.84 36.28
CA GLU A 389 0.83 -4.73 35.11
C GLU A 389 1.66 -4.18 33.95
N ALA A 390 1.62 -2.86 33.72
CA ALA A 390 2.45 -2.20 32.73
C ALA A 390 3.95 -2.35 33.03
N THR A 391 4.34 -2.23 34.31
CA THR A 391 5.73 -2.45 34.73
C THR A 391 6.15 -3.90 34.53
N ALA A 392 5.29 -4.85 34.91
CA ALA A 392 5.55 -6.28 34.71
C ALA A 392 5.76 -6.62 33.22
N LEU A 393 4.92 -6.07 32.34
CA LEU A 393 5.07 -6.28 30.89
C LEU A 393 6.35 -5.64 30.35
N ARG A 394 6.69 -4.41 30.76
CA ARG A 394 7.94 -3.75 30.35
C ARG A 394 9.20 -4.50 30.78
N SER A 395 9.18 -5.12 31.96
CA SER A 395 10.29 -5.94 32.44
C SER A 395 10.55 -7.16 31.57
N GLN A 396 9.51 -7.70 30.91
CA GLN A 396 9.64 -8.81 29.95
C GLN A 396 9.87 -8.31 28.52
N VAL A 397 9.28 -7.17 28.16
CA VAL A 397 9.26 -6.62 26.80
C VAL A 397 9.69 -5.16 26.81
N PRO A 398 10.99 -4.87 26.62
CA PRO A 398 11.48 -3.50 26.54
C PRO A 398 10.89 -2.72 25.37
N ASP A 399 10.60 -3.37 24.24
CA ASP A 399 10.00 -2.76 23.05
C ASP A 399 8.47 -2.82 23.09
N LEU A 400 7.91 -2.04 24.04
CA LEU A 400 6.48 -1.82 24.22
C LEU A 400 6.08 -0.42 23.74
N PHE A 401 5.25 -0.37 22.70
CA PHE A 401 4.74 0.86 22.09
C PHE A 401 3.25 1.02 22.34
N ALA A 402 2.80 2.28 22.45
CA ALA A 402 1.38 2.61 22.52
C ALA A 402 1.00 3.55 21.38
N VAL A 403 -0.10 3.24 20.72
CA VAL A 403 -0.61 3.93 19.53
C VAL A 403 -2.04 4.36 19.80
N ALA A 404 -2.31 5.65 19.64
CA ALA A 404 -3.65 6.21 19.79
C ALA A 404 -4.04 6.95 18.51
N ILE A 405 -5.11 6.51 17.87
CA ILE A 405 -5.67 7.23 16.72
C ILE A 405 -6.76 8.16 17.23
N ASN A 406 -6.78 9.41 16.78
CA ASN A 406 -7.64 10.41 17.38
C ASN A 406 -8.96 10.58 16.60
N HIS A 407 -10.04 10.81 17.33
CA HIS A 407 -11.26 11.48 16.87
C HIS A 407 -11.73 12.36 18.05
N GLU A 408 -12.94 12.91 18.05
CA GLU A 408 -13.48 13.90 19.02
C GLU A 408 -13.29 13.57 20.52
N PHE A 409 -12.91 12.34 20.89
CA PHE A 409 -12.58 11.93 22.24
C PHE A 409 -11.12 12.23 22.64
N PRO A 410 -10.88 12.67 23.89
CA PRO A 410 -9.53 12.95 24.35
C PRO A 410 -8.67 11.68 24.36
N ILE A 411 -7.35 11.86 24.20
CA ILE A 411 -6.33 10.81 24.42
C ILE A 411 -5.67 11.03 25.79
N SER A 412 -5.54 9.98 26.59
CA SER A 412 -4.83 10.02 27.87
C SER A 412 -3.33 9.83 27.64
N ARG A 413 -2.62 10.93 27.34
CA ARG A 413 -1.16 10.87 27.18
C ARG A 413 -0.45 10.32 28.42
N ARG A 414 -0.95 10.64 29.62
CA ARG A 414 -0.46 10.07 30.88
C ARG A 414 -0.63 8.56 30.91
N GLY A 415 -1.78 8.04 30.48
CA GLY A 415 -2.03 6.59 30.42
C GLY A 415 -1.15 5.87 29.41
N LEU A 416 -0.99 6.42 28.20
CA LEU A 416 -0.10 5.87 27.17
C LEU A 416 1.37 5.83 27.63
N VAL A 417 1.83 6.89 28.31
CA VAL A 417 3.17 6.91 28.92
C VAL A 417 3.26 5.94 30.09
N ALA A 418 2.19 5.76 30.89
CA ALA A 418 2.17 4.77 31.96
C ALA A 418 2.24 3.33 31.44
N ILE A 419 1.72 3.05 30.23
CA ILE A 419 1.88 1.75 29.54
C ILE A 419 3.34 1.56 29.11
N THR A 420 3.91 2.53 28.39
CA THR A 420 5.21 2.36 27.70
C THR A 420 6.43 2.71 28.54
N GLY A 421 6.24 3.48 29.62
CA GLY A 421 7.32 4.02 30.46
C GLY A 421 8.12 5.16 29.80
N SER A 422 7.78 5.59 28.57
CA SER A 422 8.52 6.64 27.86
C SER A 422 7.66 7.37 26.85
N THR A 423 7.79 8.69 26.79
CA THR A 423 7.12 9.52 25.78
C THR A 423 7.54 9.21 24.35
N ASN A 424 8.74 8.63 24.14
CA ASN A 424 9.28 8.33 22.81
C ASN A 424 8.74 7.02 22.23
N LYS A 425 7.93 6.29 23.00
CA LYS A 425 7.26 5.04 22.60
C LYS A 425 5.75 5.21 22.47
N VAL A 426 5.28 6.45 22.57
CA VAL A 426 3.87 6.83 22.41
C VAL A 426 3.71 7.53 21.07
N PHE A 427 2.81 7.00 20.25
CA PHE A 427 2.52 7.53 18.93
C PHE A 427 1.04 7.88 18.84
N THR A 428 0.76 9.02 18.22
CA THR A 428 -0.59 9.40 17.86
C THR A 428 -0.75 9.41 16.35
N GLU A 429 -1.96 9.68 15.86
CA GLU A 429 -2.23 9.87 14.43
C GLU A 429 -1.21 10.78 13.73
N LYS A 430 -0.79 11.88 14.36
CA LYS A 430 0.19 12.83 13.81
C LYS A 430 1.63 12.31 13.78
N SER A 431 1.90 11.14 14.35
CA SER A 431 3.24 10.56 14.43
C SER A 431 3.28 9.10 14.00
N ILE A 432 2.29 8.64 13.22
CA ILE A 432 2.29 7.29 12.65
C ILE A 432 3.55 7.07 11.80
N ASP A 433 3.96 8.03 10.97
CA ASP A 433 5.19 7.91 10.17
C ASP A 433 6.45 7.70 11.01
N LYS A 434 6.48 8.30 12.21
CA LYS A 434 7.58 8.10 13.16
C LYS A 434 7.55 6.70 13.76
N LEU A 435 6.37 6.13 13.98
CA LEU A 435 6.23 4.72 14.37
C LEU A 435 6.77 3.81 13.27
N HIS A 436 6.34 4.00 12.01
CA HIS A 436 6.85 3.21 10.87
C HIS A 436 8.36 3.32 10.73
N SER A 437 8.90 4.53 10.81
CA SER A 437 10.35 4.75 10.74
C SER A 437 11.10 4.02 11.86
N LEU A 438 10.56 4.08 13.10
CA LEU A 438 11.16 3.40 14.25
C LEU A 438 11.09 1.88 14.12
N LEU A 439 9.94 1.35 13.71
CA LEU A 439 9.74 -0.08 13.52
C LEU A 439 10.63 -0.60 12.37
N ARG A 440 10.72 0.11 11.25
CA ARG A 440 11.63 -0.22 10.15
C ARG A 440 13.08 -0.26 10.59
N LEU A 441 13.52 0.68 11.43
CA LEU A 441 14.88 0.68 11.97
C LEU A 441 15.11 -0.50 12.93
N LYS A 442 14.16 -0.75 13.83
CA LYS A 442 14.25 -1.83 14.85
C LYS A 442 14.15 -3.22 14.24
N LEU A 443 13.29 -3.37 13.25
CA LEU A 443 12.98 -4.60 12.55
C LEU A 443 13.69 -4.65 11.20
N LYS A 444 14.83 -3.98 11.01
CA LYS A 444 15.49 -3.81 9.71
C LYS A 444 15.76 -5.11 8.94
N TYR A 445 15.93 -6.24 9.64
CA TYR A 445 16.14 -7.57 9.05
C TYR A 445 14.83 -8.35 8.80
N CYS A 446 13.71 -7.82 9.28
CA CYS A 446 12.35 -8.35 9.15
C CYS A 446 11.40 -7.43 8.39
N TRP A 447 11.78 -6.21 8.05
CA TRP A 447 10.87 -5.25 7.45
C TRP A 447 10.96 -5.37 5.93
N LEU A 448 9.95 -6.00 5.32
CA LEU A 448 9.84 -6.25 3.88
C LEU A 448 9.11 -5.12 3.14
#